data_AF-A0A7H2BHV8-F1
#
_entry.id   AF-A0A7H2BHV8-F1
#
_cell.length_a   1.000
_cell.length_b   1.000
_cell.length_c   1.000
_cell.angle_alpha   90.00
_cell.angle_beta   90.00
_cell.angle_gamma   90.00
#
_symmetry.space_group_name_H-M   'P 1'
#
loop_
_entity.id
_entity.type
_entity.pdbx_description
1 polymer ?
#
loop_
_entity_poly.entity_id
_entity_poly.type
_entity_poly.pdbx_seq_one_letter_code
_entity_poly.pdbx_strand_id
1 'polypeptide(L)' 'MTAGQPLVTYNRVQVAQAGYDDTVITIITNSGNFSTVEPQLNKQLRAGELAVIVER' A
#
# COMPACT_ATOMS: atom_id res chain seq x y z
N MET A 1 -8.36 13.30 -7.15
CA MET A 1 -7.68 12.02 -7.38
C MET A 1 -8.71 10.91 -7.36
N THR A 2 -8.53 9.87 -8.17
CA THR A 2 -9.38 8.68 -8.15
C THR A 2 -8.56 7.46 -7.74
N ALA A 3 -9.20 6.43 -7.17
CA ALA A 3 -8.53 5.17 -6.88
C ALA A 3 -7.92 4.60 -8.18
N GLY A 4 -6.66 4.16 -8.10
CA GLY A 4 -5.89 3.67 -9.25
C GLY A 4 -5.19 4.76 -10.08
N GLN A 5 -5.41 6.05 -9.80
CA GLN A 5 -4.66 7.12 -10.45
C GLN A 5 -3.18 7.10 -9.99
N PRO A 6 -2.20 7.06 -10.90
CA PRO A 6 -0.79 7.13 -10.54
C PRO A 6 -0.45 8.44 -9.80
N LEU A 7 0.24 8.33 -8.67
CA LEU A 7 0.69 9.48 -7.89
C LEU A 7 2.16 9.81 -8.11
N VAL A 8 2.98 8.77 -8.23
CA VAL A 8 4.43 8.86 -8.34
C VAL A 8 4.96 7.66 -9.12
N THR A 9 6.08 7.85 -9.79
CA THR A 9 6.89 6.78 -10.39
C THR A 9 8.23 6.72 -9.70
N TYR A 10 8.76 5.51 -9.51
CA TYR A 10 10.10 5.30 -8.96
C TYR A 10 10.75 4.08 -9.59
N ASN A 11 12.08 4.00 -9.48
CA ASN A 11 12.86 2.88 -10.00
C ASN A 11 13.29 1.96 -8.85
N ARG A 12 12.64 0.80 -8.73
CA ARG A 12 12.95 -0.22 -7.70
C ARG A 12 14.41 -0.69 -7.75
N VAL A 13 14.98 -0.85 -8.94
CA VAL A 13 16.37 -1.34 -9.10
C VAL A 13 17.35 -0.33 -8.53
N GLN A 14 17.13 0.96 -8.77
CA GLN A 14 17.99 2.02 -8.22
C GLN A 14 17.87 2.13 -6.70
N VAL A 15 16.65 1.98 -6.15
CA VAL A 15 16.43 1.97 -4.69
C VAL A 15 17.21 0.82 -4.02
N ALA A 16 17.09 -0.39 -4.58
CA ALA A 16 17.81 -1.55 -4.07
C ALA A 16 19.34 -1.42 -4.21
N GLN A 17 19.83 -0.90 -5.34
CA GLN A 17 21.27 -0.66 -5.57
C GLN A 17 21.85 0.39 -4.62
N ALA A 18 21.05 1.35 -4.18
CA ALA A 18 21.43 2.32 -3.17
C ALA A 18 21.43 1.77 -1.73
N GLY A 19 21.04 0.49 -1.55
CA GLY A 19 21.04 -0.19 -0.24
C GLY A 19 19.79 0.08 0.60
N TYR A 20 18.71 0.58 0.00
CA TYR A 20 17.44 0.78 0.69
C TYR A 20 16.46 -0.36 0.43
N ASP A 21 15.64 -0.69 1.43
CA ASP A 21 14.50 -1.60 1.25
C ASP A 21 13.46 -0.95 0.32
N ASP A 22 12.88 -1.73 -0.60
CA ASP A 22 11.76 -1.30 -1.45
C ASP A 22 10.39 -1.56 -0.81
N THR A 23 10.39 -1.85 0.51
CA THR A 23 9.18 -2.06 1.31
C THR A 23 8.39 -0.76 1.45
N VAL A 24 7.11 -0.80 1.11
CA VAL A 24 6.19 0.35 1.24
C VAL A 24 5.31 0.15 2.48
N ILE A 25 5.27 1.17 3.34
CA ILE A 25 4.42 1.18 4.54
C ILE A 25 3.14 1.95 4.22
N THR A 26 1.99 1.30 4.42
CA THR A 26 0.67 1.95 4.34
C THR A 26 0.15 2.16 5.76
N ILE A 27 -0.17 3.40 6.12
CA ILE A 27 -0.65 3.78 7.44
C ILE A 27 -2.08 4.31 7.33
N ILE A 28 -2.99 3.76 8.13
CA ILE A 28 -4.34 4.32 8.33
C ILE A 28 -4.26 5.21 9.56
N THR A 29 -4.31 6.52 9.36
CA THR A 29 -4.07 7.51 10.42
C THR A 29 -5.34 7.88 11.18
N ASN A 30 -6.51 7.68 10.59
CA ASN A 30 -7.81 7.89 11.21
C ASN A 30 -8.82 6.83 10.75
N SER A 31 -9.51 6.22 11.71
CA SER A 31 -10.66 5.35 11.48
C SER A 31 -11.61 5.48 12.67
N GLY A 32 -12.92 5.45 12.43
CA GLY A 32 -13.95 5.36 13.45
C GLY A 32 -13.93 4.02 14.19
N ASN A 33 -13.34 2.97 13.60
CA ASN A 33 -13.15 1.68 14.27
C ASN A 33 -11.99 0.86 13.68
N PHE A 34 -10.83 0.89 14.34
CA PHE A 34 -9.64 0.13 13.93
C PHE A 34 -9.81 -1.40 13.93
N SER A 35 -10.79 -1.94 14.68
CA SER A 35 -11.06 -3.39 14.65
C SER A 35 -11.63 -3.88 13.31
N THR A 36 -12.05 -2.97 12.43
CA THR A 36 -12.57 -3.27 11.10
C THR A 36 -11.53 -3.13 9.98
N VAL A 37 -10.28 -2.83 10.34
CA VAL A 37 -9.18 -2.76 9.38
C VAL A 37 -8.69 -4.17 9.08
N GLU A 38 -8.96 -4.64 7.87
CA GLU A 38 -8.64 -5.99 7.43
C GLU A 38 -7.64 -5.95 6.25
N PRO A 39 -6.33 -6.10 6.50
CA PRO A 39 -5.34 -6.21 5.44
C PRO A 39 -5.39 -7.58 4.77
N GLN A 40 -5.13 -7.62 3.47
CA GLN A 40 -4.93 -8.86 2.72
C GLN A 40 -3.55 -9.45 3.02
N LEU A 41 -3.48 -10.44 3.90
CA LEU A 41 -2.22 -11.09 4.29
C LEU A 41 -1.79 -12.17 3.29
N ASN A 42 -0.48 -12.38 3.15
CA ASN A 42 0.14 -13.44 2.34
C ASN A 42 -0.31 -13.47 0.86
N LYS A 43 -0.71 -12.32 0.30
CA LYS A 43 -1.08 -12.18 -1.11
C LYS A 43 -0.03 -11.35 -1.86
N GLN A 44 0.23 -11.74 -3.09
CA GLN A 44 0.87 -10.87 -4.06
C GLN A 44 -0.22 -10.03 -4.73
N LEU A 45 -0.11 -8.70 -4.59
CA LEU A 45 -1.06 -7.75 -5.16
C LEU A 45 -0.41 -6.95 -6.29
N ARG A 46 -1.23 -6.54 -7.25
CA ARG A 46 -0.89 -5.59 -8.31
C ARG A 46 -1.49 -4.23 -8.01
N ALA A 47 -0.92 -3.18 -8.59
CA ALA A 47 -1.47 -1.84 -8.48
C ALA A 47 -2.92 -1.81 -8.99
N GLY A 48 -3.81 -1.19 -8.22
CA GLY A 48 -5.25 -1.14 -8.49
C GLY A 48 -6.07 -2.26 -7.82
N GLU A 49 -5.43 -3.29 -7.26
CA GLU A 49 -6.12 -4.33 -6.50
C GLU A 49 -6.38 -3.89 -5.04
N LEU A 50 -7.40 -4.50 -4.42
CA LEU A 50 -7.78 -4.22 -3.04
C LEU A 50 -6.75 -4.80 -2.06
N ALA A 51 -6.05 -3.91 -1.34
CA ALA A 51 -5.04 -4.29 -0.36
C ALA A 51 -5.55 -4.33 1.09
N VAL A 52 -6.43 -3.42 1.46
CA VAL A 52 -6.94 -3.26 2.83
C VAL A 52 -8.40 -2.83 2.76
N ILE A 53 -9.25 -3.42 3.60
CA ILE A 53 -10.63 -2.96 3.84
C ILE A 53 -10.58 -2.07 5.08
N VAL A 54 -11.20 -0.88 5.01
CA VAL A 54 -11.31 0.08 6.12
C VAL A 54 -12.76 0.46 6.26
N GLU A 55 -13.40 0.03 7.35
CA GLU A 55 -14.82 0.24 7.65
C GLU A 55 -15.76 -0.40 6.62
N ARG A 56 -16.80 -1.08 7.11
CA ARG A 56 -17.88 -1.62 6.26
C ARG A 56 -19.11 -0.73 6.35
#